data_AF-A0A954SE96-F1
#
_entry.id   AF-A0A954SE96-F1
#
_cell.length_a   1.000
_cell.length_b   1.000
_cell.length_c   1.000
_cell.angle_alpha   90.00
_cell.angle_beta   90.00
_cell.angle_gamma   90.00
#
_symmetry.space_group_name_H-M   'P 1'
#
loop_
_entity.id
_entity.type
_entity.pdbx_description
1 polymer ?
#
loop_
_entity_poly.entity_id
_entity_poly.type
_entity_poly.pdbx_seq_one_letter_code
_entity_poly.pdbx_strand_id
1 'polypeptide(L)'
;EMWPYRDWVIRAFNRNQPFDEFTVEQLAGDLLPNPTDDQLIATGFQRCNITTNEGGTIDEENLANYAVDRVQTFGWVYLGMTTNCAQCHDHKFDPITMRDFYSLAAFFRNTTQGPKDGNVKDGRGPVLMVPSEADRPRWEALPDEIAAAKQARDTRKQTARPEFDAWASTATVDTLGEGLSDEGLLVHLPLNEGAGKEVASALDSTIKVTADGELNWVAEGKTGPAPVIKPGSTFNLGEAGDFELNQPFSYGVWIKPANNSSQGGILARMDEQAQHRGYDLWQNGNAYSVHIIDAWPDNAMKVTTKAATVKPGTWQHVFATYDGSGATSGIRIYVDGEEQELKVDTNSIKSGASIRTATPFRIGQRSQSAVVDGAAIQDVRIYGRTVTGAEVKILAGNAALRAILALPVDKRSKEQTQTLFDHYLNTIDAEYPALARGVTDREAEYAAIKGRSPVTHIQQEKPNSEAMAYILTRGEYDRPTDQVKAAPPAA
;
A
#
# COMPACT_ATOMS: atom_id res chain seq x y z
N GLU A 1 8.38 -6.58 25.06
CA GLU A 1 8.65 -7.90 25.69
C GLU A 1 9.85 -7.79 26.65
N MET A 2 9.95 -8.61 27.70
CA MET A 2 10.99 -8.43 28.74
C MET A 2 11.98 -9.58 28.89
N TRP A 3 11.88 -10.58 28.02
CA TRP A 3 12.82 -11.70 28.00
C TRP A 3 14.26 -11.31 27.61
N PRO A 4 14.54 -10.29 26.76
CA PRO A 4 15.93 -9.93 26.46
C PRO A 4 16.69 -9.43 27.69
N TYR A 5 16.02 -8.68 28.58
CA TYR A 5 16.57 -8.28 29.87
C TYR A 5 16.86 -9.49 30.76
N ARG A 6 15.92 -10.44 30.90
CA ARG A 6 16.15 -11.70 31.63
C ARG A 6 17.38 -12.43 31.10
N ASP A 7 17.49 -12.56 29.78
CA ASP A 7 18.60 -13.28 29.14
C ASP A 7 19.91 -12.52 29.33
N TRP A 8 19.88 -11.18 29.29
CA TRP A 8 21.04 -10.35 29.66
C TRP A 8 21.48 -10.61 31.10
N VAL A 9 20.56 -10.67 32.07
CA VAL A 9 20.89 -10.99 33.47
C VAL A 9 21.57 -12.36 33.57
N ILE A 10 20.98 -13.38 32.94
CA ILE A 10 21.57 -14.74 32.93
C ILE A 10 22.98 -14.72 32.33
N ARG A 11 23.17 -14.03 31.20
CA ARG A 11 24.49 -13.89 30.57
C ARG A 11 25.49 -13.16 31.47
N ALA A 12 25.06 -12.07 32.14
CA ALA A 12 25.88 -11.29 33.06
C ALA A 12 26.42 -12.14 34.23
N PHE A 13 25.54 -12.95 34.86
CA PHE A 13 25.96 -13.90 35.88
C PHE A 13 26.89 -14.99 35.33
N ASN A 14 26.56 -15.57 34.16
CA ASN A 14 27.37 -16.64 33.57
C ASN A 14 28.77 -16.18 33.15
N ARG A 15 28.93 -14.91 32.76
CA ARG A 15 30.24 -14.30 32.44
C ARG A 15 30.96 -13.74 33.67
N ASN A 16 30.41 -13.90 34.86
CA ASN A 16 30.94 -13.36 36.12
C ASN A 16 31.23 -11.85 36.02
N GLN A 17 30.28 -11.10 35.49
CA GLN A 17 30.39 -9.64 35.38
C GLN A 17 30.62 -9.01 36.78
N PRO A 18 31.58 -8.08 36.91
CA PRO A 18 31.76 -7.32 38.15
C PRO A 18 30.45 -6.67 38.63
N PHE A 19 30.19 -6.73 39.92
CA PHE A 19 28.90 -6.28 40.48
C PHE A 19 28.68 -4.77 40.33
N ASP A 20 29.75 -3.98 40.37
CA ASP A 20 29.73 -2.54 40.09
C ASP A 20 29.29 -2.26 38.65
N GLU A 21 29.86 -2.95 37.66
CA GLU A 21 29.43 -2.86 36.26
C GLU A 21 27.97 -3.31 36.09
N PHE A 22 27.60 -4.47 36.66
CA PHE A 22 26.23 -4.99 36.63
C PHE A 22 25.21 -4.00 37.20
N THR A 23 25.60 -3.29 38.27
CA THR A 23 24.77 -2.25 38.90
C THR A 23 24.63 -1.03 38.01
N VAL A 24 25.74 -0.51 37.47
CA VAL A 24 25.75 0.67 36.60
C VAL A 24 24.91 0.43 35.34
N GLU A 25 25.08 -0.71 34.68
CA GLU A 25 24.36 -1.01 33.44
C GLU A 25 22.84 -1.11 33.65
N GLN A 26 22.37 -1.67 34.78
CA GLN A 26 20.93 -1.74 35.06
C GLN A 26 20.30 -0.41 35.48
N LEU A 27 21.05 0.45 36.18
CA LEU A 27 20.53 1.71 36.70
C LEU A 27 20.69 2.88 35.73
N ALA A 28 21.74 2.87 34.92
CA ALA A 28 22.17 4.01 34.11
C ALA A 28 22.86 3.59 32.79
N GLY A 29 22.59 2.38 32.29
CA GLY A 29 23.18 1.89 31.04
C GLY A 29 22.92 2.79 29.83
N ASP A 30 21.79 3.50 29.79
CA ASP A 30 21.44 4.47 28.75
C ASP A 30 22.24 5.79 28.84
N LEU A 31 22.87 6.05 29.99
CA LEU A 31 23.70 7.24 30.25
C LEU A 31 25.19 7.00 30.02
N LEU A 32 25.59 5.77 29.69
CA LEU A 32 26.98 5.46 29.36
C LEU A 32 27.39 6.12 28.02
N PRO A 33 28.67 6.48 27.84
CA PRO A 33 29.15 7.00 26.56
C PRO A 33 29.01 5.95 25.45
N ASN A 34 28.23 6.25 24.40
CA ASN A 34 27.95 5.34 23.29
C ASN A 34 27.47 3.96 23.76
N PRO A 35 26.31 3.88 24.44
CA PRO A 35 25.89 2.68 25.12
C PRO A 35 25.64 1.55 24.11
N THR A 36 26.10 0.35 24.45
CA THR A 36 25.84 -0.85 23.64
C THR A 36 24.39 -1.32 23.78
N ASP A 37 23.90 -2.12 22.84
CA ASP A 37 22.58 -2.76 22.96
C ASP A 37 22.42 -3.53 24.28
N ASP A 38 23.44 -4.26 24.71
CA ASP A 38 23.40 -5.02 25.97
C ASP A 38 23.25 -4.08 27.18
N GLN A 39 23.91 -2.91 27.17
CA GLN A 39 23.78 -1.88 28.21
C GLN A 39 22.40 -1.22 28.21
N LEU A 40 21.83 -0.98 27.02
CA LEU A 40 20.45 -0.50 26.91
C LEU A 40 19.45 -1.56 27.41
N ILE A 41 19.64 -2.83 27.05
CA ILE A 41 18.81 -3.94 27.49
C ILE A 41 18.87 -4.10 29.02
N ALA A 42 20.04 -3.91 29.63
CA ALA A 42 20.22 -3.99 31.08
C ALA A 42 19.29 -3.04 31.85
N THR A 43 19.03 -1.85 31.29
CA THR A 43 18.10 -0.88 31.89
C THR A 43 16.64 -1.34 31.93
N GLY A 44 16.32 -2.49 31.32
CA GLY A 44 15.04 -3.18 31.47
C GLY A 44 14.64 -3.42 32.93
N PHE A 45 15.60 -3.46 33.86
CA PHE A 45 15.36 -3.43 35.31
C PHE A 45 14.37 -2.32 35.72
N GLN A 46 14.51 -1.11 35.16
CA GLN A 46 13.65 0.04 35.44
C GLN A 46 12.25 -0.06 34.80
N ARG A 47 12.06 -1.03 33.89
CA ARG A 47 10.84 -1.23 33.10
C ARG A 47 10.06 -2.48 33.50
N CYS A 48 10.50 -3.18 34.56
CA CYS A 48 9.76 -4.29 35.17
C CYS A 48 8.62 -3.83 36.11
N ASN A 49 8.29 -2.54 36.12
CA ASN A 49 7.21 -1.98 36.91
C ASN A 49 5.83 -2.27 36.29
N ILE A 50 4.77 -2.22 37.10
CA ILE A 50 3.38 -2.32 36.62
C ILE A 50 3.09 -1.15 35.65
N THR A 51 2.47 -1.44 34.50
CA THR A 51 1.98 -0.42 33.56
C THR A 51 0.46 -0.54 33.38
N THR A 52 -0.18 0.50 32.84
CA THR A 52 -1.62 0.51 32.59
C THR A 52 -1.97 1.27 31.32
N ASN A 53 -3.12 0.95 30.76
CA ASN A 53 -3.85 1.79 29.80
C ASN A 53 -5.35 1.83 30.12
N GLU A 54 -5.70 1.58 31.39
CA GLU A 54 -7.07 1.56 31.85
C GLU A 54 -7.69 2.96 31.79
N GLY A 55 -8.88 3.04 31.19
CA GLY A 55 -9.66 4.28 31.12
C GLY A 55 -10.09 4.72 32.52
N GLY A 56 -9.91 6.01 32.84
CA GLY A 56 -10.23 6.57 34.16
C GLY A 56 -9.05 6.64 35.13
N THR A 57 -7.91 6.02 34.81
CA THR A 57 -6.66 6.23 35.57
C THR A 57 -6.10 7.62 35.32
N ILE A 58 -5.49 8.19 36.36
CA ILE A 58 -4.97 9.55 36.38
C ILE A 58 -3.47 9.51 36.04
N ASP A 59 -3.07 10.28 35.04
CA ASP A 59 -1.72 10.19 34.47
C ASP A 59 -0.63 10.51 35.51
N GLU A 60 -0.85 11.54 36.34
CA GLU A 60 0.12 11.91 37.38
C GLU A 60 0.22 10.86 38.50
N GLU A 61 -0.90 10.20 38.83
CA GLU A 61 -0.92 9.10 39.80
C GLU A 61 -0.11 7.90 39.28
N ASN A 62 -0.29 7.54 38.01
CA ASN A 62 0.49 6.47 37.38
C ASN A 62 1.99 6.78 37.43
N LEU A 63 2.39 8.01 37.06
CA LEU A 63 3.80 8.42 37.10
C LEU A 63 4.37 8.46 38.52
N ALA A 64 3.58 8.87 39.51
CA ALA A 64 3.96 8.79 40.93
C ALA A 64 4.18 7.34 41.36
N ASN A 65 3.25 6.44 41.03
CA ASN A 65 3.35 5.01 41.35
C ASN A 65 4.58 4.35 40.69
N TYR A 66 4.89 4.69 39.44
CA TYR A 66 6.08 4.17 38.75
C TYR A 66 7.37 4.61 39.42
N ALA A 67 7.44 5.86 39.87
CA ALA A 67 8.59 6.37 40.61
C ALA A 67 8.76 5.67 41.96
N VAL A 68 7.65 5.49 42.68
CA VAL A 68 7.61 4.79 43.97
C VAL A 68 8.11 3.36 43.82
N ASP A 69 7.60 2.61 42.85
CA ASP A 69 7.98 1.23 42.58
C ASP A 69 9.50 1.09 42.33
N ARG A 70 10.08 2.00 41.55
CA ARG A 70 11.53 2.03 41.27
C ARG A 70 12.37 2.36 42.50
N VAL A 71 11.98 3.36 43.30
CA VAL A 71 12.69 3.71 44.54
C VAL A 71 12.65 2.55 45.54
N GLN A 72 11.51 1.88 45.66
CA GLN A 72 11.34 0.73 46.54
C GLN A 72 12.19 -0.44 46.06
N THR A 73 12.12 -0.77 44.78
CA THR A 73 12.91 -1.85 44.17
C THR A 73 14.41 -1.59 44.30
N PHE A 74 14.87 -0.35 44.04
CA PHE A 74 16.25 0.05 44.25
C PHE A 74 16.68 -0.14 45.71
N GLY A 75 15.86 0.33 46.67
CA GLY A 75 16.12 0.18 48.10
C GLY A 75 16.27 -1.28 48.52
N TRP A 76 15.36 -2.15 48.07
CA TRP A 76 15.41 -3.57 48.40
C TRP A 76 16.61 -4.28 47.77
N VAL A 77 16.88 -4.04 46.48
CA VAL A 77 17.88 -4.80 45.72
C VAL A 77 19.30 -4.34 46.01
N TYR A 78 19.53 -3.02 46.13
CA TYR A 78 20.89 -2.47 46.22
C TYR A 78 21.27 -1.97 47.60
N LEU A 79 20.30 -1.48 48.39
CA LEU A 79 20.58 -1.00 49.76
C LEU A 79 20.29 -2.08 50.82
N GLY A 80 19.50 -3.10 50.49
CA GLY A 80 19.00 -4.06 51.48
C GLY A 80 18.07 -3.42 52.51
N MET A 81 17.41 -2.32 52.15
CA MET A 81 16.60 -1.48 53.05
C MET A 81 15.19 -1.29 52.51
N THR A 82 14.21 -1.14 53.40
CA THR A 82 12.82 -0.81 53.03
C THR A 82 12.62 0.70 52.98
N THR A 83 12.69 1.32 51.81
CA THR A 83 12.45 2.77 51.65
C THR A 83 10.96 3.14 51.63
N ASN A 84 10.06 2.15 51.57
CA ASN A 84 8.63 2.30 51.28
C ASN A 84 7.89 3.21 52.26
N CYS A 85 8.18 3.11 53.57
CA CYS A 85 7.53 3.95 54.58
C CYS A 85 7.85 5.44 54.38
N ALA A 86 9.05 5.73 53.86
CA ALA A 86 9.52 7.09 53.57
C ALA A 86 8.70 7.79 52.47
N GLN A 87 7.82 7.08 51.75
CA GLN A 87 6.88 7.70 50.82
C GLN A 87 5.92 8.69 51.51
N CYS A 88 5.48 8.37 52.74
CA CYS A 88 4.43 9.14 53.42
C CYS A 88 4.92 9.90 54.66
N HIS A 89 5.98 9.42 55.31
CA HIS A 89 6.57 9.99 56.53
C HIS A 89 8.00 9.51 56.67
N ASP A 90 8.86 10.19 57.44
CA ASP A 90 10.23 9.71 57.69
C ASP A 90 10.24 8.27 58.19
N HIS A 91 11.19 7.46 57.68
CA HIS A 91 11.25 6.05 58.02
C HIS A 91 11.46 5.86 59.52
N LYS A 92 10.76 4.89 60.11
CA LYS A 92 10.65 4.76 61.57
C LYS A 92 11.96 4.35 62.26
N PHE A 93 12.78 3.55 61.59
CA PHE A 93 13.98 2.92 62.17
C PHE A 93 15.24 3.29 61.40
N ASP A 94 15.21 3.08 60.08
CA ASP A 94 16.29 3.49 59.19
C ASP A 94 16.35 5.01 59.00
N PRO A 95 17.55 5.59 58.80
CA PRO A 95 17.75 7.03 58.67
C PRO A 95 17.40 7.55 57.26
N ILE A 96 16.22 7.19 56.75
CA ILE A 96 15.71 7.63 55.45
C ILE A 96 14.57 8.60 55.69
N THR A 97 14.78 9.88 55.41
CA THR A 97 13.72 10.88 55.48
C THR A 97 12.78 10.77 54.29
N MET A 98 11.59 11.34 54.41
CA MET A 98 10.68 11.52 53.27
C MET A 98 11.36 12.34 52.16
N ARG A 99 12.19 13.33 52.53
CA ARG A 99 12.96 14.11 51.55
C ARG A 99 13.97 13.24 50.80
N ASP A 100 14.65 12.30 51.45
CA ASP A 100 15.56 11.36 50.80
C ASP A 100 14.81 10.44 49.82
N PHE A 101 13.63 9.95 50.20
CA PHE A 101 12.78 9.13 49.33
C PHE A 101 12.43 9.86 48.02
N TYR A 102 11.96 11.09 48.10
CA TYR A 102 11.63 11.86 46.90
C TYR A 102 12.88 12.33 46.12
N SER A 103 14.02 12.52 46.80
CA SER A 103 15.30 12.80 46.12
C SER A 103 15.80 11.58 45.33
N LEU A 104 15.57 10.36 45.83
CA LEU A 104 15.75 9.14 45.05
C LEU A 104 14.75 9.04 43.89
N ALA A 105 13.47 9.37 44.14
CA ALA A 105 12.44 9.35 43.11
C ALA A 105 12.76 10.29 41.93
N ALA A 106 13.46 11.39 42.18
CA ALA A 106 13.87 12.33 41.15
C ALA A 106 14.75 11.68 40.07
N PHE A 107 15.66 10.76 40.41
CA PHE A 107 16.43 9.99 39.42
C PHE A 107 15.48 9.19 38.51
N PHE A 108 14.55 8.45 39.11
CA PHE A 108 13.72 7.48 38.40
C PHE A 108 12.50 8.09 37.67
N ARG A 109 12.19 9.37 37.95
CA ARG A 109 11.15 10.16 37.26
C ARG A 109 11.63 10.83 35.99
N ASN A 110 12.94 11.00 35.80
CA ASN A 110 13.49 11.72 34.66
C ASN A 110 13.49 10.88 33.36
N THR A 111 12.42 10.16 33.04
CA THR A 111 12.36 9.19 31.94
C THR A 111 11.45 9.63 30.80
N THR A 112 11.71 9.18 29.58
CA THR A 112 10.80 9.39 28.42
C THR A 112 9.58 8.47 28.44
N GLN A 113 9.46 7.55 29.41
CA GLN A 113 8.25 6.73 29.57
C GLN A 113 7.02 7.58 29.94
N GLY A 114 5.95 7.42 29.17
CA GLY A 114 4.65 8.03 29.46
C GLY A 114 3.84 7.33 30.56
N PRO A 115 2.75 7.97 31.02
CA PRO A 115 1.87 7.47 32.10
C PRO A 115 1.03 6.25 31.73
N LYS A 116 0.91 5.96 30.43
CA LYS A 116 0.07 4.89 29.88
C LYS A 116 0.83 4.15 28.79
N ASP A 117 0.70 2.82 28.76
CA ASP A 117 1.39 1.98 27.79
C ASP A 117 0.68 1.91 26.42
N GLY A 118 -0.60 2.31 26.35
CA GLY A 118 -1.37 2.29 25.12
C GLY A 118 -1.93 0.91 24.72
N ASN A 119 -1.71 -0.13 25.53
CA ASN A 119 -2.04 -1.54 25.22
C ASN A 119 -1.49 -2.00 23.85
N VAL A 120 -0.29 -1.55 23.49
CA VAL A 120 0.42 -1.89 22.24
C VAL A 120 1.75 -2.57 22.54
N LYS A 121 2.24 -3.41 21.61
CA LYS A 121 3.39 -4.31 21.82
C LYS A 121 4.70 -3.59 22.17
N ASP A 122 4.91 -2.41 21.61
CA ASP A 122 6.06 -1.54 21.84
C ASP A 122 5.87 -0.62 23.06
N GLY A 123 4.65 -0.43 23.54
CA GLY A 123 4.33 0.56 24.57
C GLY A 123 4.65 1.99 24.09
N ARG A 124 3.99 3.00 24.65
CA ARG A 124 4.31 4.42 24.31
C ARG A 124 5.63 4.94 24.93
N GLY A 125 6.55 4.05 25.30
CA GLY A 125 7.82 4.39 25.96
C GLY A 125 9.03 3.89 25.18
N PRO A 126 10.25 4.15 25.66
CA PRO A 126 11.46 3.77 24.96
C PRO A 126 11.57 2.24 24.85
N VAL A 127 11.90 1.77 23.65
CA VAL A 127 12.11 0.36 23.31
C VAL A 127 13.33 0.20 22.42
N LEU A 128 13.95 -0.97 22.52
CA LEU A 128 15.00 -1.43 21.64
C LEU A 128 14.49 -2.60 20.81
N MET A 129 14.77 -2.57 19.51
CA MET A 129 14.61 -3.73 18.65
C MET A 129 15.81 -4.65 18.83
N VAL A 130 15.57 -5.93 19.03
CA VAL A 130 16.64 -6.90 19.29
C VAL A 130 16.63 -7.96 18.20
N PRO A 131 17.25 -7.72 17.03
CA PRO A 131 17.39 -8.74 16.00
C PRO A 131 18.09 -9.99 16.51
N SER A 132 17.85 -11.12 15.83
CA SER A 132 18.61 -12.34 16.10
C SER A 132 20.10 -12.13 15.82
N GLU A 133 20.97 -12.91 16.46
CA GLU A 133 22.43 -12.85 16.19
C GLU A 133 22.73 -13.09 14.70
N ALA A 134 21.94 -13.93 14.03
CA ALA A 134 22.07 -14.17 12.59
C ALA A 134 21.68 -12.96 11.73
N ASP A 135 20.70 -12.16 12.17
CA ASP A 135 20.22 -10.98 11.44
C ASP A 135 21.02 -9.71 11.75
N ARG A 136 21.72 -9.66 12.89
CA ARG A 136 22.41 -8.47 13.40
C ARG A 136 23.37 -7.83 12.39
N PRO A 137 24.25 -8.56 11.68
CA PRO A 137 25.15 -7.95 10.69
C PRO A 137 24.40 -7.24 9.55
N ARG A 138 23.27 -7.82 9.10
CA ARG A 138 22.43 -7.19 8.06
C ARG A 138 21.64 -6.01 8.61
N TRP A 139 21.08 -6.14 9.81
CA TRP A 139 20.34 -5.06 10.47
C TRP A 139 21.19 -3.78 10.62
N GLU A 140 22.45 -3.93 11.00
CA GLU A 140 23.39 -2.81 11.19
C GLU A 140 23.83 -2.19 9.85
N ALA A 141 24.04 -3.00 8.80
CA ALA A 141 24.48 -2.51 7.49
C ALA A 141 23.36 -1.87 6.65
N LEU A 142 22.13 -2.37 6.77
CA LEU A 142 21.00 -2.01 5.89
C LEU A 142 20.65 -0.51 5.86
N PRO A 143 20.64 0.23 6.98
CA PRO A 143 20.34 1.67 6.95
C PRO A 143 21.27 2.45 6.01
N ASP A 144 22.58 2.22 6.11
CA ASP A 144 23.59 2.88 5.28
C ASP A 144 23.52 2.38 3.82
N GLU A 145 23.29 1.08 3.61
CA GLU A 145 23.11 0.54 2.26
C GLU A 145 21.85 1.08 1.57
N ILE A 146 20.74 1.27 2.31
CA ILE A 146 19.50 1.88 1.80
C ILE A 146 19.76 3.34 1.45
N ALA A 147 20.47 4.08 2.31
CA ALA A 147 20.81 5.48 2.05
C ALA A 147 21.68 5.62 0.79
N ALA A 148 22.73 4.80 0.67
CA ALA A 148 23.60 4.75 -0.50
C ALA A 148 22.85 4.34 -1.78
N ALA A 149 21.98 3.32 -1.71
CA ALA A 149 21.17 2.88 -2.84
C ALA A 149 20.18 3.96 -3.31
N LYS A 150 19.53 4.66 -2.37
CA LYS A 150 18.66 5.81 -2.68
C LYS A 150 19.45 6.92 -3.35
N GLN A 151 20.61 7.27 -2.81
CA GLN A 151 21.48 8.28 -3.40
C GLN A 151 21.92 7.92 -4.83
N ALA A 152 22.29 6.65 -5.08
CA ALA A 152 22.66 6.18 -6.41
C ALA A 152 21.47 6.26 -7.40
N ARG A 153 20.30 5.78 -7.00
CA ARG A 153 19.06 5.88 -7.80
C ARG A 153 18.71 7.34 -8.12
N ASP A 154 18.76 8.22 -7.13
CA ASP A 154 18.38 9.64 -7.29
C ASP A 154 19.42 10.40 -8.12
N THR A 155 20.70 10.04 -8.02
CA THR A 155 21.76 10.54 -8.89
C THR A 155 21.54 10.09 -10.33
N ARG A 156 21.19 8.81 -10.56
CA ARG A 156 20.83 8.35 -11.91
C ARG A 156 19.60 9.08 -12.45
N LYS A 157 18.58 9.30 -11.62
CA LYS A 157 17.40 10.09 -12.00
C LYS A 157 17.77 11.48 -12.51
N GLN A 158 18.75 12.15 -11.89
CA GLN A 158 19.18 13.47 -12.33
C GLN A 158 20.05 13.42 -13.59
N THR A 159 20.97 12.45 -13.66
CA THR A 159 21.94 12.33 -14.75
C THR A 159 21.36 11.73 -16.03
N ALA A 160 20.24 11.01 -15.95
CA ALA A 160 19.50 10.49 -17.11
C ALA A 160 18.77 11.59 -17.90
N ARG A 161 18.71 12.83 -17.38
CA ARG A 161 17.91 13.90 -18.00
C ARG A 161 18.35 14.27 -19.43
N PRO A 162 19.64 14.42 -19.75
CA PRO A 162 20.06 14.71 -21.12
C PRO A 162 19.75 13.56 -22.10
N GLU A 163 19.88 12.32 -21.65
CA GLU A 163 19.54 11.14 -22.45
C GLU A 163 18.04 11.05 -22.72
N PHE A 164 17.23 11.35 -21.69
CA PHE A 164 15.79 11.51 -21.84
C PHE A 164 15.44 12.62 -22.82
N ASP A 165 16.05 13.80 -22.72
CA ASP A 165 15.74 14.92 -23.62
C ASP A 165 16.08 14.57 -25.08
N ALA A 166 17.17 13.82 -25.30
CA ALA A 166 17.52 13.28 -26.60
C ALA A 166 16.47 12.27 -27.10
N TRP A 167 16.10 11.27 -26.28
CA TRP A 167 15.05 10.30 -26.61
C TRP A 167 13.71 10.98 -26.90
N ALA A 168 13.27 11.90 -26.05
CA ALA A 168 11.98 12.58 -26.13
C ALA A 168 11.83 13.47 -27.38
N SER A 169 12.95 13.92 -27.97
CA SER A 169 12.99 14.71 -29.21
C SER A 169 12.73 13.87 -30.47
N THR A 170 13.06 12.58 -30.41
CA THR A 170 12.85 11.61 -31.50
C THR A 170 11.71 10.63 -31.22
N ALA A 171 11.20 10.62 -29.98
CA ALA A 171 10.19 9.69 -29.55
C ALA A 171 8.86 9.94 -30.29
N THR A 172 8.42 8.93 -31.03
CA THR A 172 7.09 8.84 -31.64
C THR A 172 6.21 7.86 -30.88
N VAL A 173 4.92 7.83 -31.21
CA VAL A 173 3.98 6.81 -30.73
C VAL A 173 4.52 5.38 -30.92
N ASP A 174 5.28 5.14 -31.99
CA ASP A 174 5.91 3.84 -32.30
C ASP A 174 7.10 3.52 -31.39
N THR A 175 7.76 4.54 -30.82
CA THR A 175 8.93 4.39 -29.92
C THR A 175 8.57 4.20 -28.44
N LEU A 176 7.29 4.33 -28.03
CA LEU A 176 6.81 3.99 -26.66
C LEU A 176 6.83 2.48 -26.35
N GLY A 177 7.48 1.73 -27.23
CA GLY A 177 7.46 0.28 -27.31
C GLY A 177 6.75 -0.15 -28.59
N GLU A 178 7.52 -0.72 -29.52
CA GLU A 178 7.19 -2.04 -30.03
C GLU A 178 6.83 -2.91 -28.81
N GLY A 179 5.55 -2.99 -28.43
CA GLY A 179 5.23 -3.47 -27.07
C GLY A 179 3.80 -3.87 -26.78
N LEU A 180 2.85 -3.62 -27.68
CA LEU A 180 1.84 -4.63 -27.94
C LEU A 180 1.92 -4.93 -29.41
N SER A 181 2.34 -6.15 -29.72
CA SER A 181 2.19 -6.69 -31.05
C SER A 181 0.73 -6.55 -31.48
N ASP A 182 0.48 -5.99 -32.67
CA ASP A 182 -0.82 -6.07 -33.35
C ASP A 182 -1.19 -7.53 -33.69
N GLU A 183 -0.32 -8.49 -33.36
CA GLU A 183 -0.61 -9.92 -33.38
C GLU A 183 -1.94 -10.21 -32.68
N GLY A 184 -2.86 -10.74 -33.47
CA GLY A 184 -4.19 -11.09 -33.02
C GLY A 184 -5.12 -9.91 -32.78
N LEU A 185 -4.73 -8.64 -32.99
CA LEU A 185 -5.63 -7.49 -32.89
C LEU A 185 -6.61 -7.50 -34.07
N LEU A 186 -7.90 -7.65 -33.77
CA LEU A 186 -8.98 -7.77 -34.76
C LEU A 186 -9.75 -6.46 -34.93
N VAL A 187 -9.88 -5.69 -33.84
CA VAL A 187 -10.58 -4.40 -33.84
C VAL A 187 -9.77 -3.43 -33.00
N HIS A 188 -9.54 -2.25 -33.54
CA HIS A 188 -9.08 -1.09 -32.78
C HIS A 188 -9.82 0.16 -33.27
N LEU A 189 -10.69 0.70 -32.41
CA LEU A 189 -11.45 1.93 -32.63
C LEU A 189 -11.05 2.97 -31.59
N PRO A 190 -10.27 4.00 -31.96
CA PRO A 190 -9.87 5.07 -31.05
C PRO A 190 -11.07 5.84 -30.47
N LEU A 191 -12.13 6.04 -31.26
CA LEU A 191 -13.34 6.80 -30.90
C LEU A 191 -12.99 8.22 -30.41
N ASN A 192 -12.20 8.95 -31.21
CA ASN A 192 -11.64 10.25 -30.83
C ASN A 192 -11.86 11.39 -31.85
N GLU A 193 -12.80 11.22 -32.77
CA GLU A 193 -13.09 12.15 -33.87
C GLU A 193 -13.65 13.50 -33.40
N GLY A 194 -14.47 13.50 -32.33
CA GLY A 194 -15.03 14.71 -31.72
C GLY A 194 -16.22 15.34 -32.43
N ALA A 195 -16.62 14.83 -33.59
CA ALA A 195 -17.83 15.22 -34.28
C ALA A 195 -18.31 14.12 -35.24
N GLY A 196 -19.58 14.19 -35.62
CA GLY A 196 -20.19 13.25 -36.57
C GLY A 196 -20.45 11.87 -35.94
N LYS A 197 -20.75 10.92 -36.81
CA LYS A 197 -21.21 9.57 -36.46
C LYS A 197 -20.31 8.44 -36.99
N GLU A 198 -19.26 8.78 -37.75
CA GLU A 198 -18.35 7.81 -38.34
C GLU A 198 -17.03 7.82 -37.59
N VAL A 199 -16.52 6.63 -37.30
CA VAL A 199 -15.29 6.42 -36.56
C VAL A 199 -14.34 5.55 -37.38
N ALA A 200 -13.09 5.96 -37.48
CA ALA A 200 -12.08 5.23 -38.24
C ALA A 200 -11.47 4.09 -37.41
N SER A 201 -11.19 2.95 -38.05
CA SER A 201 -10.31 1.97 -37.42
C SER A 201 -8.86 2.45 -37.45
N ALA A 202 -8.13 2.18 -36.36
CA ALA A 202 -6.70 2.39 -36.30
C ALA A 202 -5.89 1.30 -37.02
N LEU A 203 -6.48 0.12 -37.26
CA LEU A 203 -5.87 -0.94 -38.06
C LEU A 203 -5.86 -0.59 -39.56
N ASP A 204 -6.95 0.04 -40.02
CA ASP A 204 -7.08 0.55 -41.38
C ASP A 204 -8.05 1.74 -41.37
N SER A 205 -7.51 2.93 -41.63
CA SER A 205 -8.27 4.19 -41.62
C SER A 205 -9.37 4.29 -42.67
N THR A 206 -9.36 3.41 -43.69
CA THR A 206 -10.40 3.30 -44.72
C THR A 206 -11.65 2.58 -44.21
N ILE A 207 -11.50 1.75 -43.17
CA ILE A 207 -12.61 1.11 -42.49
C ILE A 207 -13.27 2.14 -41.56
N LYS A 208 -14.53 2.45 -41.85
CA LYS A 208 -15.37 3.35 -41.04
C LYS A 208 -16.49 2.55 -40.38
N VAL A 209 -16.69 2.78 -39.09
CA VAL A 209 -17.84 2.27 -38.33
C VAL A 209 -18.79 3.44 -38.08
N THR A 210 -20.04 3.29 -38.51
CA THR A 210 -21.09 4.31 -38.33
C THR A 210 -21.89 3.98 -37.08
N ALA A 211 -22.10 4.96 -36.21
CA ALA A 211 -22.99 4.82 -35.06
C ALA A 211 -24.45 4.67 -35.50
N ASP A 212 -25.23 3.94 -34.70
CA ASP A 212 -26.66 3.68 -34.94
C ASP A 212 -27.52 4.97 -34.90
N GLY A 213 -27.01 6.02 -34.27
CA GLY A 213 -27.66 7.32 -34.13
C GLY A 213 -26.65 8.46 -33.94
N GLU A 214 -27.18 9.66 -33.69
CA GLU A 214 -26.33 10.85 -33.47
C GLU A 214 -25.50 10.72 -32.20
N LEU A 215 -24.24 11.15 -32.27
CA LEU A 215 -23.29 11.09 -31.16
C LEU A 215 -23.10 12.46 -30.53
N ASN A 216 -23.19 12.50 -29.20
CA ASN A 216 -22.70 13.62 -28.43
C ASN A 216 -21.26 13.35 -28.02
N TRP A 217 -20.37 14.31 -28.24
CA TRP A 217 -18.95 14.18 -27.93
C TRP A 217 -18.59 15.06 -26.73
N VAL A 218 -17.86 14.50 -25.77
CA VAL A 218 -17.23 15.27 -24.68
C VAL A 218 -15.79 15.57 -25.05
N ALA A 219 -15.33 16.80 -24.86
CA ALA A 219 -13.97 17.19 -25.22
C ALA A 219 -12.89 16.48 -24.38
N GLU A 220 -13.22 16.12 -23.14
CA GLU A 220 -12.29 15.58 -22.15
C GLU A 220 -12.21 14.04 -22.16
N GLY A 221 -11.65 13.45 -23.21
CA GLY A 221 -11.28 12.03 -23.25
C GLY A 221 -9.80 11.77 -22.99
N LYS A 222 -9.39 10.51 -23.02
CA LYS A 222 -8.00 10.07 -22.78
C LYS A 222 -7.09 10.28 -24.00
N THR A 223 -7.63 10.11 -25.20
CA THR A 223 -6.89 10.20 -26.48
C THR A 223 -7.47 11.25 -27.42
N GLY A 224 -8.32 12.15 -26.91
CA GLY A 224 -9.09 13.16 -27.66
C GLY A 224 -10.53 13.25 -27.15
N PRO A 225 -11.45 13.90 -27.88
CA PRO A 225 -12.88 13.91 -27.54
C PRO A 225 -13.49 12.51 -27.55
N ALA A 226 -14.46 12.19 -26.68
CA ALA A 226 -15.06 10.85 -26.60
C ALA A 226 -16.56 10.88 -26.88
N PRO A 227 -17.15 9.89 -27.57
CA PRO A 227 -18.59 9.77 -27.69
C PRO A 227 -19.22 9.35 -26.37
N VAL A 228 -20.39 9.93 -26.08
CA VAL A 228 -21.26 9.55 -24.96
C VAL A 228 -22.31 8.59 -25.47
N ILE A 229 -22.37 7.41 -24.84
CA ILE A 229 -23.33 6.37 -25.16
C ILE A 229 -24.72 6.77 -24.64
N LYS A 230 -25.72 6.64 -25.50
CA LYS A 230 -27.15 6.80 -25.18
C LYS A 230 -27.95 5.68 -25.84
N PRO A 231 -29.16 5.35 -25.36
CA PRO A 231 -30.06 4.46 -26.09
C PRO A 231 -30.27 4.97 -27.53
N GLY A 232 -29.93 4.14 -28.52
CA GLY A 232 -29.97 4.50 -29.95
C GLY A 232 -28.71 5.21 -30.49
N SER A 233 -27.75 5.58 -29.63
CA SER A 233 -26.46 6.17 -29.99
C SER A 233 -25.33 5.23 -29.57
N THR A 234 -25.24 4.11 -30.26
CA THR A 234 -24.33 2.98 -30.02
C THR A 234 -23.60 2.59 -31.30
N PHE A 235 -22.71 1.60 -31.24
CA PHE A 235 -22.03 1.10 -32.42
C PHE A 235 -22.31 -0.39 -32.62
N ASN A 236 -22.42 -0.78 -33.88
CA ASN A 236 -22.56 -2.15 -34.34
C ASN A 236 -21.38 -2.48 -35.27
N LEU A 237 -20.61 -3.51 -34.90
CA LEU A 237 -19.39 -3.92 -35.58
C LEU A 237 -19.59 -5.21 -36.41
N GLY A 238 -20.83 -5.64 -36.64
CA GLY A 238 -21.13 -6.82 -37.43
C GLY A 238 -20.51 -8.10 -36.86
N GLU A 239 -19.79 -8.84 -37.72
CA GLU A 239 -19.20 -10.15 -37.39
C GLU A 239 -17.92 -10.10 -36.55
N ALA A 240 -17.49 -8.93 -36.10
CA ALA A 240 -16.31 -8.82 -35.23
C ALA A 240 -16.48 -9.69 -33.96
N GLY A 241 -15.38 -10.31 -33.54
CA GLY A 241 -15.32 -11.04 -32.27
C GLY A 241 -16.23 -12.29 -32.18
N ASP A 242 -16.57 -12.95 -33.30
CA ASP A 242 -17.27 -14.24 -33.28
C ASP A 242 -16.32 -15.39 -32.86
N PHE A 243 -16.08 -15.48 -31.56
CA PHE A 243 -15.21 -16.49 -30.94
C PHE A 243 -15.98 -17.75 -30.55
N GLU A 244 -15.26 -18.88 -30.48
CA GLU A 244 -15.77 -20.10 -29.85
C GLU A 244 -15.24 -20.24 -28.41
N LEU A 245 -15.93 -21.01 -27.56
CA LEU A 245 -15.61 -21.20 -26.15
C LEU A 245 -14.17 -21.70 -25.91
N ASN A 246 -13.64 -22.50 -26.83
CA ASN A 246 -12.29 -23.06 -26.74
C ASN A 246 -11.21 -22.17 -27.36
N GLN A 247 -11.57 -20.96 -27.82
CA GLN A 247 -10.62 -20.00 -28.38
C GLN A 247 -10.23 -18.96 -27.32
N PRO A 248 -8.94 -18.64 -27.17
CA PRO A 248 -8.52 -17.52 -26.34
C PRO A 248 -8.86 -16.20 -27.03
N PHE A 249 -9.32 -15.22 -26.26
CA PHE A 249 -9.59 -13.87 -26.75
C PHE A 249 -9.53 -12.83 -25.63
N SER A 250 -9.36 -11.56 -26.00
CA SER A 250 -9.31 -10.46 -25.04
C SER A 250 -9.92 -9.19 -25.63
N TYR A 251 -10.44 -8.32 -24.80
CA TYR A 251 -11.13 -7.12 -25.25
C TYR A 251 -11.24 -6.11 -24.13
N GLY A 252 -11.29 -4.84 -24.48
CA GLY A 252 -11.38 -3.78 -23.48
C GLY A 252 -11.44 -2.41 -24.08
N VAL A 253 -11.49 -1.42 -23.19
CA VAL A 253 -11.97 -0.08 -23.51
C VAL A 253 -11.56 0.91 -22.42
N TRP A 254 -11.35 2.17 -22.79
CA TRP A 254 -11.44 3.29 -21.85
C TRP A 254 -12.90 3.68 -21.67
N ILE A 255 -13.38 3.72 -20.43
CA ILE A 255 -14.75 4.12 -20.10
C ILE A 255 -14.76 5.18 -19.00
N LYS A 256 -15.63 6.18 -19.12
CA LYS A 256 -16.00 7.11 -18.05
C LYS A 256 -17.44 6.81 -17.64
N PRO A 257 -17.68 5.97 -16.62
CA PRO A 257 -19.03 5.60 -16.20
C PRO A 257 -19.83 6.82 -15.75
N ALA A 258 -21.12 6.91 -16.08
CA ALA A 258 -21.95 8.04 -15.65
C ALA A 258 -22.40 7.93 -14.19
N ASN A 259 -22.62 6.71 -13.71
CA ASN A 259 -23.14 6.41 -12.38
C ASN A 259 -22.66 5.01 -11.94
N ASN A 260 -23.00 4.63 -10.71
CA ASN A 260 -22.66 3.33 -10.10
C ASN A 260 -23.88 2.40 -9.94
N SER A 261 -24.98 2.69 -10.64
CA SER A 261 -26.22 1.90 -10.60
C SER A 261 -26.59 1.29 -11.96
N SER A 262 -25.84 1.64 -13.01
CA SER A 262 -26.05 1.17 -14.37
C SER A 262 -25.95 -0.35 -14.46
N GLN A 263 -26.79 -0.92 -15.32
CA GLN A 263 -26.87 -2.33 -15.64
C GLN A 263 -26.89 -2.44 -17.17
N GLY A 264 -25.71 -2.41 -17.79
CA GLY A 264 -25.60 -2.30 -19.24
C GLY A 264 -24.34 -2.93 -19.82
N GLY A 265 -24.45 -3.35 -21.09
CA GLY A 265 -23.33 -3.91 -21.84
C GLY A 265 -22.40 -2.80 -22.31
N ILE A 266 -21.12 -2.89 -21.93
CA ILE A 266 -20.08 -1.98 -22.41
C ILE A 266 -19.59 -2.46 -23.77
N LEU A 267 -19.26 -3.75 -23.86
CA LEU A 267 -18.88 -4.46 -25.07
C LEU A 267 -19.62 -5.79 -25.06
N ALA A 268 -20.34 -6.15 -26.12
CA ALA A 268 -21.15 -7.36 -26.10
C ALA A 268 -21.39 -7.97 -27.48
N ARG A 269 -21.36 -9.30 -27.54
CA ARG A 269 -21.91 -10.11 -28.63
C ARG A 269 -22.77 -11.19 -27.99
N MET A 270 -24.05 -10.87 -27.77
CA MET A 270 -24.95 -11.70 -26.97
C MET A 270 -26.37 -11.75 -27.56
N ASP A 271 -26.86 -12.95 -27.80
CA ASP A 271 -28.19 -13.20 -28.34
C ASP A 271 -29.18 -13.55 -27.22
N GLU A 272 -29.97 -12.57 -26.80
CA GLU A 272 -30.98 -12.76 -25.76
C GLU A 272 -32.11 -13.70 -26.17
N GLN A 273 -32.38 -13.86 -27.47
CA GLN A 273 -33.41 -14.79 -27.96
C GLN A 273 -32.91 -16.23 -27.92
N ALA A 274 -31.62 -16.44 -28.17
CA ALA A 274 -30.94 -17.73 -28.01
C ALA A 274 -30.45 -17.96 -26.57
N GLN A 275 -31.31 -17.70 -25.58
CA GLN A 275 -31.00 -17.90 -24.15
C GLN A 275 -29.75 -17.15 -23.67
N HIS A 276 -29.56 -15.93 -24.17
CA HIS A 276 -28.36 -15.13 -23.90
C HIS A 276 -27.07 -15.85 -24.35
N ARG A 277 -27.05 -16.57 -25.47
CA ARG A 277 -25.80 -17.15 -25.99
C ARG A 277 -24.82 -16.06 -26.44
N GLY A 278 -23.57 -16.15 -26.00
CA GLY A 278 -22.51 -15.22 -26.36
C GLY A 278 -21.64 -14.78 -25.18
N TYR A 279 -21.07 -13.59 -25.27
CA TYR A 279 -20.24 -13.01 -24.20
C TYR A 279 -20.35 -11.48 -24.12
N ASP A 280 -19.96 -10.93 -22.97
CA ASP A 280 -19.93 -9.47 -22.75
C ASP A 280 -18.90 -9.02 -21.71
N LEU A 281 -18.61 -7.71 -21.74
CA LEU A 281 -18.09 -6.92 -20.64
C LEU A 281 -19.21 -5.98 -20.19
N TRP A 282 -19.58 -6.08 -18.92
CA TRP A 282 -20.82 -5.53 -18.38
C TRP A 282 -20.54 -4.64 -17.17
N GLN A 283 -21.22 -3.49 -17.06
CA GLN A 283 -21.27 -2.73 -15.81
C GLN A 283 -22.42 -3.26 -14.95
N ASN A 284 -22.08 -3.87 -13.81
CA ASN A 284 -23.02 -4.43 -12.83
C ASN A 284 -23.10 -3.51 -11.61
N GLY A 285 -23.77 -2.38 -11.75
CA GLY A 285 -23.81 -1.34 -10.71
C GLY A 285 -22.43 -0.73 -10.48
N ASN A 286 -21.82 -1.06 -9.33
CA ASN A 286 -20.52 -0.55 -8.90
C ASN A 286 -19.35 -1.49 -9.22
N ALA A 287 -19.60 -2.59 -9.93
CA ALA A 287 -18.62 -3.59 -10.31
C ALA A 287 -18.63 -3.85 -11.83
N TYR A 288 -17.57 -4.47 -12.33
CA TYR A 288 -17.52 -4.98 -13.70
C TYR A 288 -17.71 -6.50 -13.70
N SER A 289 -18.45 -7.00 -14.69
CA SER A 289 -18.73 -8.42 -14.86
C SER A 289 -18.39 -8.87 -16.28
N VAL A 290 -18.07 -10.15 -16.41
CA VAL A 290 -17.96 -10.84 -17.70
C VAL A 290 -18.90 -12.04 -17.69
N HIS A 291 -19.72 -12.16 -18.73
CA HIS A 291 -20.52 -13.35 -18.98
C HIS A 291 -19.96 -14.09 -20.20
N ILE A 292 -19.93 -15.42 -20.14
CA ILE A 292 -19.66 -16.33 -21.27
C ILE A 292 -20.72 -17.42 -21.20
N ILE A 293 -21.59 -17.50 -22.20
CA ILE A 293 -22.87 -18.22 -22.10
C ILE A 293 -23.13 -19.02 -23.38
N ASP A 294 -23.47 -20.30 -23.22
CA ASP A 294 -24.13 -21.09 -24.29
C ASP A 294 -25.66 -21.07 -24.14
N ALA A 295 -26.15 -21.19 -22.89
CA ALA A 295 -27.56 -21.05 -22.56
C ALA A 295 -27.72 -20.65 -21.08
N TRP A 296 -28.23 -19.46 -20.81
CA TRP A 296 -28.43 -18.97 -19.44
C TRP A 296 -29.71 -19.53 -18.80
N PRO A 297 -29.70 -19.85 -17.49
CA PRO A 297 -28.54 -19.86 -16.57
C PRO A 297 -27.78 -21.20 -16.55
N ASP A 298 -28.29 -22.22 -17.22
CA ASP A 298 -27.89 -23.62 -17.01
C ASP A 298 -26.53 -24.01 -17.60
N ASN A 299 -26.03 -23.26 -18.57
CA ASN A 299 -24.77 -23.51 -19.28
C ASN A 299 -23.99 -22.20 -19.49
N ALA A 300 -23.40 -21.69 -18.42
CA ALA A 300 -22.80 -20.36 -18.40
C ALA A 300 -21.63 -20.22 -17.41
N MET A 301 -20.82 -19.20 -17.64
CA MET A 301 -19.86 -18.64 -16.69
C MET A 301 -20.16 -17.17 -16.46
N LYS A 302 -20.09 -16.75 -15.20
CA LYS A 302 -20.18 -15.35 -14.80
C LYS A 302 -19.20 -15.07 -13.68
N VAL A 303 -18.37 -14.06 -13.88
CA VAL A 303 -17.47 -13.51 -12.87
C VAL A 303 -17.70 -12.02 -12.72
N THR A 304 -17.52 -11.51 -11.51
CA THR A 304 -17.70 -10.09 -11.16
C THR A 304 -16.54 -9.64 -10.29
N THR A 305 -16.04 -8.41 -10.47
CA THR A 305 -15.03 -7.85 -9.56
C THR A 305 -15.56 -7.83 -8.12
N LYS A 306 -14.80 -8.39 -7.18
CA LYS A 306 -15.21 -8.50 -5.78
C LYS A 306 -15.26 -7.14 -5.08
N ALA A 307 -14.33 -6.26 -5.42
CA ALA A 307 -14.34 -4.86 -4.98
C ALA A 307 -15.29 -4.02 -5.84
N ALA A 308 -15.79 -2.93 -5.25
CA ALA A 308 -16.48 -1.87 -5.97
C ALA A 308 -15.48 -1.06 -6.81
N THR A 309 -15.33 -1.42 -8.07
CA THR A 309 -14.28 -0.90 -8.96
C THR A 309 -14.73 0.26 -9.83
N VAL A 310 -16.03 0.40 -10.09
CA VAL A 310 -16.59 1.47 -10.93
C VAL A 310 -16.50 2.81 -10.22
N LYS A 311 -15.91 3.81 -10.88
CA LYS A 311 -15.75 5.18 -10.40
C LYS A 311 -16.48 6.16 -11.33
N PRO A 312 -17.72 6.55 -11.00
CA PRO A 312 -18.50 7.48 -11.81
C PRO A 312 -17.75 8.79 -12.09
N GLY A 313 -17.86 9.31 -13.30
CA GLY A 313 -17.21 10.55 -13.73
C GLY A 313 -15.68 10.45 -13.86
N THR A 314 -15.08 9.28 -13.64
CA THR A 314 -13.64 9.07 -13.77
C THR A 314 -13.36 8.12 -14.92
N TRP A 315 -12.39 8.44 -15.76
CA TRP A 315 -11.94 7.55 -16.83
C TRP A 315 -11.18 6.35 -16.24
N GLN A 316 -11.57 5.15 -16.65
CA GLN A 316 -10.94 3.90 -16.26
C GLN A 316 -10.66 3.04 -17.50
N HIS A 317 -9.50 2.38 -17.53
CA HIS A 317 -9.23 1.36 -18.54
C HIS A 317 -9.76 0.02 -18.03
N VAL A 318 -10.75 -0.55 -18.69
CA VAL A 318 -11.36 -1.82 -18.29
C VAL A 318 -11.10 -2.86 -19.38
N PHE A 319 -10.49 -3.97 -19.00
CA PHE A 319 -10.02 -4.97 -19.95
C PHE A 319 -10.32 -6.38 -19.44
N ALA A 320 -10.82 -7.24 -20.30
CA ALA A 320 -11.11 -8.64 -20.01
C ALA A 320 -10.26 -9.56 -20.88
N THR A 321 -9.77 -10.65 -20.29
CA THR A 321 -9.03 -11.69 -21.02
C THR A 321 -9.62 -13.05 -20.71
N TYR A 322 -9.66 -13.92 -21.71
CA TYR A 322 -10.09 -15.30 -21.58
C TYR A 322 -9.12 -16.23 -22.31
N ASP A 323 -8.78 -17.35 -21.69
CA ASP A 323 -7.76 -18.29 -22.16
C ASP A 323 -8.32 -19.46 -23.01
N GLY A 324 -9.63 -19.54 -23.21
CA GLY A 324 -10.27 -20.65 -23.93
C GLY A 324 -10.50 -21.91 -23.08
N SER A 325 -10.24 -21.88 -21.77
CA SER A 325 -10.27 -23.07 -20.92
C SER A 325 -11.66 -23.68 -20.67
N GLY A 326 -12.73 -22.94 -20.93
CA GLY A 326 -14.09 -23.31 -20.50
C GLY A 326 -14.26 -23.24 -18.98
N ALA A 327 -13.41 -22.49 -18.27
CA ALA A 327 -13.46 -22.35 -16.82
C ALA A 327 -13.40 -20.87 -16.38
N THR A 328 -14.05 -20.57 -15.26
CA THR A 328 -14.04 -19.22 -14.65
C THR A 328 -12.63 -18.80 -14.22
N SER A 329 -11.76 -19.76 -13.90
CA SER A 329 -10.33 -19.55 -13.64
C SER A 329 -9.53 -19.12 -14.87
N GLY A 330 -10.12 -19.16 -16.07
CA GLY A 330 -9.54 -18.65 -17.31
C GLY A 330 -9.91 -17.20 -17.63
N ILE A 331 -10.85 -16.61 -16.88
CA ILE A 331 -11.29 -15.23 -17.07
C ILE A 331 -10.49 -14.32 -16.13
N ARG A 332 -10.04 -13.17 -16.65
CA ARG A 332 -9.48 -12.07 -15.84
C ARG A 332 -10.14 -10.76 -16.22
N ILE A 333 -10.27 -9.87 -15.23
CA ILE A 333 -10.68 -8.48 -15.43
C ILE A 333 -9.60 -7.59 -14.83
N TYR A 334 -9.18 -6.60 -15.61
CA TYR A 334 -8.22 -5.59 -15.22
C TYR A 334 -8.90 -4.23 -15.20
N VAL A 335 -8.57 -3.42 -14.20
CA VAL A 335 -9.01 -2.02 -14.08
C VAL A 335 -7.78 -1.15 -13.91
N ASP A 336 -7.61 -0.18 -14.80
CA ASP A 336 -6.45 0.71 -14.87
C ASP A 336 -5.10 -0.04 -14.96
N GLY A 337 -5.11 -1.20 -15.63
CA GLY A 337 -3.93 -2.04 -15.82
C GLY A 337 -3.64 -3.04 -14.70
N GLU A 338 -4.40 -2.98 -13.60
CA GLU A 338 -4.23 -3.86 -12.44
C GLU A 338 -5.29 -4.97 -12.44
N GLU A 339 -4.86 -6.22 -12.26
CA GLU A 339 -5.75 -7.39 -12.19
C GLU A 339 -6.64 -7.32 -10.94
N GLN A 340 -7.92 -7.64 -11.09
CA GLN A 340 -8.91 -7.58 -10.01
C GLN A 340 -9.21 -8.97 -9.44
N GLU A 341 -9.38 -9.06 -8.13
CA GLU A 341 -9.94 -10.26 -7.50
C GLU A 341 -11.40 -10.44 -7.94
N LEU A 342 -11.75 -11.64 -8.40
CA LEU A 342 -13.06 -11.95 -8.95
C LEU A 342 -13.87 -12.84 -8.01
N LYS A 343 -15.16 -12.50 -7.86
CA LYS A 343 -16.19 -13.37 -7.34
C LYS A 343 -16.77 -14.19 -8.51
N VAL A 344 -16.85 -15.51 -8.32
CA VAL A 344 -17.56 -16.40 -9.25
C VAL A 344 -19.05 -16.38 -8.90
N ASP A 345 -19.89 -15.90 -9.81
CA ASP A 345 -21.35 -15.89 -9.64
C ASP A 345 -22.00 -17.12 -10.29
N THR A 346 -21.43 -17.63 -11.38
CA THR A 346 -21.92 -18.83 -12.09
C THR A 346 -20.76 -19.56 -12.73
N ASN A 347 -20.75 -20.89 -12.62
CA ASN A 347 -19.73 -21.78 -13.19
C ASN A 347 -20.34 -23.14 -13.55
N SER A 348 -21.23 -23.15 -14.54
CA SER A 348 -22.00 -24.33 -14.97
C SER A 348 -21.69 -24.76 -16.41
N ILE A 349 -20.73 -24.09 -17.07
CA ILE A 349 -20.48 -24.32 -18.49
C ILE A 349 -19.97 -25.74 -18.76
N LYS A 350 -20.50 -26.38 -19.79
CA LYS A 350 -20.24 -27.77 -20.14
C LYS A 350 -19.20 -27.88 -21.25
N SER A 351 -18.45 -28.98 -21.25
CA SER A 351 -17.58 -29.33 -22.39
C SER A 351 -18.41 -29.42 -23.68
N GLY A 352 -17.97 -28.73 -24.74
CA GLY A 352 -18.66 -28.68 -26.03
C GLY A 352 -19.77 -27.63 -26.15
N ALA A 353 -19.97 -26.80 -25.12
CA ALA A 353 -20.81 -25.61 -25.20
C ALA A 353 -20.30 -24.65 -26.28
N SER A 354 -21.20 -23.93 -26.95
CA SER A 354 -20.85 -22.96 -27.98
C SER A 354 -21.29 -21.56 -27.60
N ILE A 355 -20.43 -20.58 -27.83
CA ILE A 355 -20.75 -19.15 -27.60
C ILE A 355 -20.92 -18.38 -28.90
N ARG A 356 -20.87 -19.06 -30.06
CA ARG A 356 -21.10 -18.42 -31.37
C ARG A 356 -22.54 -17.99 -31.52
N THR A 357 -22.72 -16.83 -32.14
CA THR A 357 -24.03 -16.27 -32.45
C THR A 357 -23.98 -15.42 -33.71
N ALA A 358 -25.10 -15.33 -34.43
CA ALA A 358 -25.28 -14.40 -35.54
C ALA A 358 -25.60 -12.96 -35.07
N THR A 359 -25.75 -12.75 -33.75
CA THR A 359 -25.90 -11.39 -33.20
C THR A 359 -24.60 -10.62 -33.38
N PRO A 360 -24.63 -9.38 -33.89
CA PRO A 360 -23.40 -8.64 -34.10
C PRO A 360 -22.76 -8.18 -32.80
N PHE A 361 -21.46 -7.89 -32.85
CA PHE A 361 -20.76 -7.24 -31.74
C PHE A 361 -21.17 -5.78 -31.63
N ARG A 362 -21.44 -5.32 -30.41
CA ARG A 362 -21.94 -3.99 -30.10
C ARG A 362 -21.07 -3.30 -29.05
N ILE A 363 -20.91 -2.00 -29.21
CA ILE A 363 -20.28 -1.11 -28.23
C ILE A 363 -21.36 -0.24 -27.60
N GLY A 364 -21.37 -0.17 -26.27
CA GLY A 364 -22.30 0.65 -25.50
C GLY A 364 -23.65 0.00 -25.22
N GLN A 365 -23.90 -1.20 -25.76
CA GLN A 365 -25.12 -1.96 -25.48
C GLN A 365 -24.93 -3.47 -25.67
N ARG A 366 -25.74 -4.24 -24.95
CA ARG A 366 -25.97 -5.67 -25.25
C ARG A 366 -27.22 -5.86 -26.12
N SER A 367 -28.31 -5.22 -25.72
CA SER A 367 -29.62 -5.19 -26.39
C SER A 367 -30.26 -3.81 -26.21
N GLN A 368 -31.44 -3.62 -26.80
CA GLN A 368 -32.14 -2.32 -26.76
C GLN A 368 -32.45 -1.83 -25.34
N SER A 369 -32.61 -2.73 -24.37
CA SER A 369 -32.88 -2.39 -22.96
C SER A 369 -31.65 -2.46 -22.06
N ALA A 370 -30.50 -2.88 -22.59
CA ALA A 370 -29.28 -3.17 -21.83
C ALA A 370 -28.11 -2.29 -22.31
N VAL A 371 -28.32 -0.98 -22.21
CA VAL A 371 -27.40 0.09 -22.65
C VAL A 371 -26.64 0.65 -21.45
N VAL A 372 -25.34 0.93 -21.60
CA VAL A 372 -24.56 1.65 -20.57
C VAL A 372 -24.79 3.16 -20.70
N ASP A 373 -26.02 3.59 -20.37
CA ASP A 373 -26.49 4.96 -20.60
C ASP A 373 -25.63 6.02 -19.90
N GLY A 374 -25.16 6.98 -20.70
CA GLY A 374 -24.44 8.17 -20.27
C GLY A 374 -22.93 7.99 -20.13
N ALA A 375 -22.40 6.77 -20.24
CA ALA A 375 -20.97 6.55 -20.18
C ALA A 375 -20.27 7.12 -21.43
N ALA A 376 -19.08 7.71 -21.27
CA ALA A 376 -18.21 8.02 -22.39
C ALA A 376 -17.26 6.84 -22.66
N ILE A 377 -17.00 6.51 -23.91
CA ILE A 377 -16.21 5.32 -24.31
C ILE A 377 -15.12 5.71 -25.32
N GLN A 378 -13.90 5.17 -25.18
CA GLN A 378 -12.74 5.39 -26.06
C GLN A 378 -11.85 4.16 -26.20
N ASP A 379 -11.04 4.12 -27.27
CA ASP A 379 -9.99 3.11 -27.52
C ASP A 379 -10.48 1.66 -27.32
N VAL A 380 -11.54 1.28 -28.03
CA VAL A 380 -12.06 -0.09 -28.00
C VAL A 380 -11.12 -1.02 -28.75
N ARG A 381 -10.72 -2.12 -28.11
CA ARG A 381 -9.82 -3.13 -28.66
C ARG A 381 -10.39 -4.52 -28.51
N ILE A 382 -10.20 -5.37 -29.52
CA ILE A 382 -10.55 -6.80 -29.50
C ILE A 382 -9.40 -7.61 -30.09
N TYR A 383 -8.92 -8.61 -29.36
CA TYR A 383 -7.85 -9.52 -29.74
C TYR A 383 -8.36 -10.96 -29.82
N GLY A 384 -7.97 -11.69 -30.86
CA GLY A 384 -8.17 -13.14 -31.01
C GLY A 384 -7.12 -13.98 -30.29
N ARG A 385 -6.57 -13.47 -29.18
CA ARG A 385 -5.64 -14.15 -28.30
C ARG A 385 -5.81 -13.65 -26.86
N THR A 386 -5.20 -14.36 -25.92
CA THR A 386 -5.05 -13.85 -24.55
C THR A 386 -3.95 -12.79 -24.51
N VAL A 387 -4.31 -11.59 -24.09
CA VAL A 387 -3.36 -10.51 -23.79
C VAL A 387 -2.91 -10.68 -22.34
N THR A 388 -1.60 -10.59 -22.08
CA THR A 388 -1.04 -10.81 -20.74
C THR A 388 -1.28 -9.60 -19.82
N GLY A 389 -1.26 -9.79 -18.50
CA GLY A 389 -1.41 -8.68 -17.55
C GLY A 389 -0.37 -7.56 -17.73
N ALA A 390 0.85 -7.91 -18.13
CA ALA A 390 1.88 -6.92 -18.45
C ALA A 390 1.51 -6.08 -19.69
N GLU A 391 1.02 -6.72 -20.75
CA GLU A 391 0.51 -6.03 -21.93
C GLU A 391 -0.72 -5.17 -21.60
N VAL A 392 -1.64 -5.63 -20.76
CA VAL A 392 -2.80 -4.83 -20.30
C VAL A 392 -2.35 -3.59 -19.51
N LYS A 393 -1.33 -3.73 -18.67
CA LYS A 393 -0.72 -2.61 -17.93
C LYS A 393 -0.08 -1.59 -18.88
N ILE A 394 0.57 -2.06 -19.94
CA ILE A 394 1.08 -1.20 -21.02
C ILE A 394 -0.07 -0.50 -21.74
N LEU A 395 -1.15 -1.19 -22.10
CA LEU A 395 -2.34 -0.57 -22.73
C LEU A 395 -2.96 0.54 -21.87
N ALA A 396 -3.08 0.29 -20.56
CA ALA A 396 -3.60 1.26 -19.60
C ALA A 396 -2.64 2.47 -19.41
N GLY A 397 -1.33 2.25 -19.40
CA GLY A 397 -0.34 3.32 -19.23
C GLY A 397 -0.08 4.14 -20.51
N ASN A 398 -0.12 3.50 -21.68
CA ASN A 398 0.34 4.10 -22.92
C ASN A 398 -0.66 5.02 -23.60
N ALA A 399 -1.96 5.00 -23.28
CA ALA A 399 -2.92 5.92 -23.91
C ALA A 399 -2.57 7.40 -23.64
N ALA A 400 -2.22 7.73 -22.39
CA ALA A 400 -1.77 9.06 -22.01
C ALA A 400 -0.40 9.39 -22.61
N LEU A 401 0.55 8.45 -22.61
CA LEU A 401 1.88 8.65 -23.19
C LEU A 401 1.81 8.87 -24.71
N ARG A 402 0.96 8.13 -25.41
CA ARG A 402 0.69 8.29 -26.85
C ARG A 402 0.08 9.65 -27.16
N ALA A 403 -0.90 10.08 -26.35
CA ALA A 403 -1.47 11.43 -26.49
C ALA A 403 -0.41 12.53 -26.26
N ILE A 404 0.51 12.33 -25.31
CA ILE A 404 1.61 13.28 -25.08
C ILE A 404 2.61 13.28 -26.25
N LEU A 405 2.98 12.10 -26.78
CA LEU A 405 3.89 12.01 -27.91
C LEU A 405 3.31 12.51 -29.24
N ALA A 406 1.97 12.47 -29.39
CA ALA A 406 1.28 13.09 -30.52
C ALA A 406 1.34 14.63 -30.49
N LEU A 407 1.60 15.24 -29.33
CA LEU A 407 1.84 16.68 -29.24
C LEU A 407 3.28 17.02 -29.67
N PRO A 408 3.47 18.12 -30.44
CA PRO A 408 4.79 18.69 -30.68
C PRO A 408 5.52 18.95 -29.35
N VAL A 409 6.84 18.76 -29.32
CA VAL A 409 7.66 18.88 -28.10
C VAL A 409 7.44 20.22 -27.39
N ASP A 410 7.31 21.31 -28.13
CA ASP A 410 7.06 22.67 -27.62
C ASP A 410 5.65 22.90 -27.05
N LYS A 411 4.73 21.96 -27.26
CA LYS A 411 3.34 22.00 -26.78
C LYS A 411 3.09 21.11 -25.56
N ARG A 412 4.09 20.33 -25.13
CA ARG A 412 3.97 19.45 -23.95
C ARG A 412 4.06 20.29 -22.67
N SER A 413 3.14 20.06 -21.72
CA SER A 413 3.20 20.69 -20.40
C SER A 413 4.37 20.12 -19.57
N LYS A 414 4.71 20.78 -18.45
CA LYS A 414 5.73 20.28 -17.52
C LYS A 414 5.35 18.91 -16.95
N GLU A 415 4.09 18.73 -16.59
CA GLU A 415 3.54 17.49 -16.05
C GLU A 415 3.56 16.38 -17.11
N GLN A 416 3.21 16.69 -18.36
CA GLN A 416 3.28 15.74 -19.47
C GLN A 416 4.72 15.30 -19.75
N THR A 417 5.67 16.24 -19.74
CA THR A 417 7.10 15.96 -19.87
C THR A 417 7.61 15.11 -18.72
N GLN A 418 7.15 15.39 -17.49
CA GLN A 418 7.50 14.60 -16.31
C GLN A 418 6.95 13.17 -16.40
N THR A 419 5.71 12.98 -16.87
CA THR A 419 5.13 11.65 -17.11
C THR A 419 5.94 10.84 -18.13
N LEU A 420 6.37 11.46 -19.23
CA LEU A 420 7.28 10.81 -20.19
C LEU A 420 8.64 10.47 -19.58
N PHE A 421 9.15 11.35 -18.72
CA PHE A 421 10.44 11.13 -18.05
C PHE A 421 10.38 9.97 -17.06
N ASP A 422 9.32 9.89 -16.26
CA ASP A 422 9.14 8.76 -15.36
C ASP A 422 8.90 7.46 -16.15
N HIS A 423 8.24 7.48 -17.31
CA HIS A 423 8.20 6.32 -18.20
C HIS A 423 9.61 5.92 -18.65
N TYR A 424 10.35 6.85 -19.26
CA TYR A 424 11.71 6.62 -19.75
C TYR A 424 12.59 5.97 -18.67
N LEU A 425 12.60 6.52 -17.45
CA LEU A 425 13.40 5.98 -16.34
C LEU A 425 13.04 4.54 -15.99
N ASN A 426 11.77 4.17 -16.07
CA ASN A 426 11.32 2.84 -15.63
C ASN A 426 11.33 1.78 -16.74
N THR A 427 11.35 2.19 -18.02
CA THR A 427 11.18 1.26 -19.16
C THR A 427 12.30 1.32 -20.20
N ILE A 428 12.98 2.46 -20.36
CA ILE A 428 13.99 2.69 -21.40
C ILE A 428 15.39 2.80 -20.80
N ASP A 429 15.53 3.48 -19.65
CA ASP A 429 16.80 3.65 -18.96
C ASP A 429 17.39 2.30 -18.55
N ALA A 430 18.65 2.06 -18.92
CA ALA A 430 19.29 0.77 -18.71
C ALA A 430 19.63 0.49 -17.22
N GLU A 431 19.81 1.53 -16.41
CA GLU A 431 20.35 1.42 -15.05
C GLU A 431 19.31 1.68 -13.97
N TYR A 432 18.42 2.65 -14.19
CA TYR A 432 17.48 3.13 -13.19
C TYR A 432 16.54 2.04 -12.65
N PRO A 433 15.95 1.12 -13.46
CA PRO A 433 15.09 0.06 -12.93
C PRO A 433 15.82 -0.88 -11.96
N ALA A 434 17.09 -1.19 -12.23
CA ALA A 434 17.91 -2.03 -11.35
C ALA A 434 18.25 -1.30 -10.05
N LEU A 435 18.61 -0.01 -10.11
CA LEU A 435 18.85 0.81 -8.93
C LEU A 435 17.60 0.98 -8.07
N ALA A 436 16.44 1.22 -8.69
CA ALA A 436 15.16 1.32 -8.00
C ALA A 436 14.79 0.01 -7.29
N ARG A 437 14.94 -1.13 -7.98
CA ARG A 437 14.74 -2.46 -7.37
C ARG A 437 15.70 -2.69 -6.21
N GLY A 438 16.97 -2.32 -6.35
CA GLY A 438 17.97 -2.44 -5.30
C GLY A 438 17.64 -1.67 -4.02
N VAL A 439 16.90 -0.56 -4.11
CA VAL A 439 16.34 0.14 -2.94
C VAL A 439 15.21 -0.67 -2.33
N THR A 440 14.23 -1.09 -3.15
CA THR A 440 13.07 -1.86 -2.69
C THR A 440 13.46 -3.17 -2.02
N ASP A 441 14.43 -3.90 -2.56
CA ASP A 441 14.89 -5.18 -2.02
C ASP A 441 15.50 -5.02 -0.62
N ARG A 442 16.31 -3.96 -0.41
CA ARG A 442 16.93 -3.66 0.89
C ARG A 442 15.90 -3.17 1.90
N GLU A 443 14.96 -2.34 1.48
CA GLU A 443 13.84 -1.91 2.34
C GLU A 443 12.98 -3.11 2.74
N ALA A 444 12.73 -4.05 1.83
CA ALA A 444 12.01 -5.28 2.11
C ALA A 444 12.80 -6.20 3.07
N GLU A 445 14.11 -6.34 2.89
CA GLU A 445 14.99 -7.07 3.80
C GLU A 445 14.95 -6.47 5.22
N TYR A 446 15.11 -5.14 5.31
CA TYR A 446 15.05 -4.40 6.57
C TYR A 446 13.69 -4.56 7.25
N ALA A 447 12.59 -4.43 6.50
CA ALA A 447 11.23 -4.64 7.00
C ALA A 447 11.00 -6.10 7.46
N ALA A 448 11.56 -7.08 6.75
CA ALA A 448 11.47 -8.48 7.12
C ALA A 448 12.24 -8.77 8.43
N ILE A 449 13.45 -8.22 8.60
CA ILE A 449 14.22 -8.33 9.86
C ILE A 449 13.44 -7.67 10.98
N LYS A 450 12.95 -6.45 10.74
CA LYS A 450 12.13 -5.69 11.70
C LYS A 450 10.91 -6.48 12.15
N GLY A 451 10.19 -7.10 11.21
CA GLY A 451 8.95 -7.84 11.48
C GLY A 451 9.14 -9.11 12.32
N ARG A 452 10.28 -9.79 12.18
CA ARG A 452 10.63 -10.96 12.99
C ARG A 452 11.41 -10.63 14.27
N SER A 453 11.89 -9.39 14.40
CA SER A 453 12.68 -8.97 15.55
C SER A 453 11.77 -8.68 16.76
N PRO A 454 12.06 -9.26 17.93
CA PRO A 454 11.43 -8.88 19.19
C PRO A 454 11.75 -7.40 19.52
N VAL A 455 10.88 -6.81 20.33
CA VAL A 455 11.10 -5.49 20.93
C VAL A 455 11.15 -5.62 22.44
N THR A 456 12.08 -4.91 23.07
CA THR A 456 12.22 -4.90 24.53
C THR A 456 12.17 -3.49 25.09
N HIS A 457 11.58 -3.34 26.28
CA HIS A 457 11.55 -2.03 26.93
C HIS A 457 12.92 -1.75 27.53
N ILE A 458 13.40 -0.54 27.29
CA ILE A 458 14.62 -0.01 27.87
C ILE A 458 14.26 1.24 28.66
N GLN A 459 15.17 1.73 29.49
CA GLN A 459 15.09 3.07 30.04
C GLN A 459 15.69 4.07 29.05
N GLN A 460 15.18 5.29 29.09
CA GLN A 460 15.82 6.42 28.45
C GLN A 460 15.56 7.67 29.30
N GLU A 461 16.63 8.28 29.79
CA GLU A 461 16.55 9.56 30.47
C GLU A 461 16.13 10.69 29.51
N LYS A 462 15.38 11.67 30.02
CA LYS A 462 15.03 12.86 29.24
C LYS A 462 16.29 13.68 28.95
N PRO A 463 16.64 13.94 27.69
CA PRO A 463 17.79 14.78 27.36
C PRO A 463 17.53 16.23 27.79
N ASN A 464 18.58 16.91 28.25
CA ASN A 464 18.54 18.34 28.61
C ASN A 464 17.49 18.71 29.68
N SER A 465 17.19 17.79 30.60
CA SER A 465 16.26 17.99 31.70
C SER A 465 16.96 17.73 33.03
N GLU A 466 16.75 18.60 34.03
CA GLU A 466 17.23 18.35 35.39
C GLU A 466 16.31 17.34 36.09
N ALA A 467 16.88 16.25 36.60
CA ALA A 467 16.15 15.23 37.35
C ALA A 467 15.58 15.82 38.66
N MET A 468 14.26 15.75 38.81
CA MET A 468 13.55 16.34 39.95
C MET A 468 12.31 15.53 40.33
N ALA A 469 11.83 15.74 41.56
CA ALA A 469 10.55 15.24 42.07
C ALA A 469 9.89 16.30 42.97
N TYR A 470 8.59 16.18 43.18
CA TYR A 470 7.90 16.89 44.25
C TYR A 470 7.68 15.93 45.42
N ILE A 471 7.88 16.42 46.63
CA ILE A 471 7.47 15.71 47.85
C ILE A 471 5.94 15.69 47.88
N LEU A 472 5.35 14.50 47.97
CA LEU A 472 3.89 14.34 48.02
C LEU A 472 3.40 14.21 49.46
N THR A 473 2.39 14.98 49.82
CA THR A 473 1.81 14.94 51.17
C THR A 473 1.18 13.57 51.40
N ARG A 474 1.74 12.79 52.34
CA ARG A 474 1.32 11.40 52.60
C ARG A 474 1.34 10.51 51.36
N GLY A 475 2.16 10.82 50.35
CA GLY A 475 2.21 10.06 49.09
C GLY A 475 1.10 10.37 48.09
N GLU A 476 0.23 11.36 48.35
CA GLU A 476 -0.89 11.70 47.46
C GLU A 476 -0.41 12.53 46.26
N TYR A 477 -0.58 11.99 45.04
CA TYR A 477 -0.07 12.58 43.79
C TYR A 477 -0.61 14.00 43.49
N ASP A 478 -1.80 14.33 43.99
CA ASP A 478 -2.48 15.61 43.82
C ASP A 478 -2.12 16.64 44.89
N ARG A 479 -1.22 16.30 45.83
CA ARG A 479 -0.74 17.19 46.90
C ARG A 479 0.78 17.36 46.93
N PRO A 480 1.38 17.86 45.82
CA PRO A 480 2.80 18.18 45.79
C PRO A 480 3.14 19.35 46.73
N THR A 481 4.34 19.31 47.30
CA THR A 481 4.87 20.35 48.20
C THR A 481 6.21 20.86 47.66
N ASP A 482 7.30 20.65 48.37
CA ASP A 482 8.63 21.09 47.96
C ASP A 482 9.15 20.29 46.77
N GLN A 483 9.80 20.98 45.85
CA GLN A 483 10.60 20.35 44.81
C GLN A 483 11.95 19.91 45.38
N VAL A 484 12.41 18.73 44.97
CA VAL A 484 13.73 18.17 45.29
C VAL A 484 14.46 17.77 44.01
N LYS A 485 15.79 17.88 44.06
CA LYS A 485 16.68 17.39 43.01
C LYS A 485 17.07 15.95 43.28
N ALA A 486 17.53 15.27 42.24
CA ALA A 486 18.12 13.94 42.37
C ALA A 486 19.36 13.96 43.28
N ALA A 487 19.29 13.20 44.38
CA ALA A 487 20.40 13.05 45.33
C ALA A 487 20.30 11.69 46.05
N PRO A 488 21.44 11.06 46.37
CA PRO A 488 21.45 9.90 47.27
C PRO A 488 20.97 10.31 48.68
N PRO A 489 20.52 9.35 49.51
CA PRO A 489 20.12 9.63 50.88
C PRO A 489 21.25 10.32 51.66
N ALA A 490 20.90 11.31 52.48
CA ALA A 490 21.89 12.15 53.16
C ALA A 490 22.57 11.51 54.38
N ALA A 491 22.11 10.34 54.85
CA ALA A 491 22.50 9.71 56.10
C ALA A 491 23.48 8.54 55.95
#